data_AF-A0A3A5WEC4-F1
#
_entry.id   AF-A0A3A5WEC4-F1
#
_cell.length_a   1.000
_cell.length_b   1.000
_cell.length_c   1.000
_cell.angle_alpha   90.00
_cell.angle_beta   90.00
_cell.angle_gamma   90.00
#
_symmetry.space_group_name_H-M   'P 1'
#
loop_
_entity.id
_entity.type
_entity.pdbx_description
1 polymer ?
#
loop_
_entity_poly.entity_id
_entity_poly.type
_entity_poly.pdbx_seq_one_letter_code
_entity_poly.pdbx_strand_id
1 'polypeptide(L)'
;MATRLTLVGQGEKAQRVHDLVKAPANTPESRRRQASWDASRPATVYTTPEMLPDGTPCSAATVILRTKGCHWWWSSGCTFCGYFNDTRDDVTEADLQAQWDWSAAKLNGFADVQMVKVYTSGSLLEDREIPVGFQERVLRECAERGLHLIVESRTEQLTQEKLAWATTINPDFTVAIGLEAYDDEVLRFHVNKGFSVRSYDRAVANLKEAGLRVKAYLMFKPPFMS
;
A
#
# COMPACT_ATOMS: atom_id res chain seq x y z
N MET A 1 -19.54 3.41 42.37
CA MET A 1 -18.72 2.27 41.90
C MET A 1 -19.04 2.04 40.44
N ALA A 2 -18.07 2.23 39.53
CA ALA A 2 -18.29 2.02 38.10
C ALA A 2 -18.37 0.52 37.82
N THR A 3 -19.53 0.03 37.39
CA THR A 3 -19.75 -1.34 36.97
C THR A 3 -18.89 -1.60 35.73
N ARG A 4 -17.78 -2.35 35.88
CA ARG A 4 -17.05 -2.89 34.74
C ARG A 4 -17.96 -3.91 34.06
N LEU A 5 -18.42 -3.58 32.85
CA LEU A 5 -19.03 -4.56 31.94
C LEU A 5 -17.99 -5.64 31.66
N THR A 6 -18.05 -6.76 32.39
CA THR A 6 -17.30 -7.97 32.05
C THR A 6 -17.97 -8.58 30.83
N LEU A 7 -17.23 -8.65 29.72
CA LEU A 7 -17.62 -9.37 28.51
C LEU A 7 -18.10 -10.79 28.89
N VAL A 8 -19.20 -11.22 28.27
CA VAL A 8 -19.81 -12.54 28.46
C VAL A 8 -18.79 -13.64 28.08
N GLY A 9 -18.36 -14.48 29.03
CA GLY A 9 -17.41 -15.57 28.78
C GLY A 9 -16.87 -16.23 30.06
N GLN A 10 -16.29 -17.43 29.95
CA GLN A 10 -15.75 -18.22 31.09
C GLN A 10 -14.43 -17.70 31.66
N GLY A 11 -14.19 -16.38 31.65
CA GLY A 11 -12.94 -15.79 32.10
C GLY A 11 -11.76 -15.93 31.12
N GLU A 12 -11.99 -16.50 29.94
CA GLU A 12 -11.00 -16.51 28.86
C GLU A 12 -10.78 -15.09 28.32
N LYS A 13 -9.55 -14.80 27.87
CA LYS A 13 -9.21 -13.52 27.28
C LYS A 13 -9.95 -13.38 25.95
N ALA A 14 -10.80 -12.36 25.84
CA ALA A 14 -11.52 -12.08 24.59
C ALA A 14 -10.54 -11.97 23.41
N GLN A 15 -10.80 -12.74 22.36
CA GLN A 15 -10.04 -12.67 21.11
C GLN A 15 -10.55 -11.50 20.27
N ARG A 16 -9.64 -10.76 19.62
CA ARG A 16 -10.06 -9.71 18.69
C ARG A 16 -10.45 -10.36 17.37
N VAL A 17 -11.56 -9.94 16.79
CA VAL A 17 -12.04 -10.44 15.49
C VAL A 17 -10.96 -10.35 14.40
N HIS A 18 -10.14 -9.30 14.42
CA HIS A 18 -9.06 -9.11 13.45
C HIS A 18 -7.94 -10.16 13.56
N ASP A 19 -7.68 -10.68 14.77
CA ASP A 19 -6.71 -11.76 14.97
C ASP A 19 -7.23 -13.07 14.36
N LEU A 20 -8.55 -13.31 14.43
CA LEU A 20 -9.21 -14.46 13.79
C LEU A 20 -9.21 -14.35 12.26
N VAL A 21 -9.48 -13.15 11.73
CA VAL A 21 -9.43 -12.89 10.27
C VAL A 21 -8.03 -13.08 9.70
N LYS A 22 -7.00 -12.73 10.47
CA LYS A 22 -5.58 -12.91 10.08
C LYS A 22 -5.10 -14.36 10.17
N ALA A 23 -5.67 -15.17 11.05
CA ALA A 23 -5.16 -16.50 11.38
C ALA A 23 -4.97 -17.43 10.15
N PRO A 24 -5.89 -17.52 9.17
CA PRO A 24 -5.73 -18.37 7.99
C PRO A 24 -4.47 -18.08 7.17
N ALA A 25 -4.05 -16.80 7.11
CA ALA A 25 -2.86 -16.38 6.38
C ALA A 25 -1.56 -16.92 6.99
N ASN A 26 -1.57 -17.29 8.27
CA ASN A 26 -0.42 -17.82 9.00
C ASN A 26 -0.34 -19.35 8.99
N THR A 27 -1.26 -20.03 8.29
CA THR A 27 -1.19 -21.49 8.19
C THR A 27 0.09 -21.94 7.49
N PRO A 28 0.62 -23.13 7.82
CA PRO A 28 1.79 -23.67 7.13
C PRO A 28 1.62 -23.75 5.61
N GLU A 29 0.39 -23.99 5.13
CA GLU A 29 0.07 -24.02 3.71
C GLU A 29 0.18 -22.64 3.06
N SER A 30 -0.41 -21.60 3.65
CA SER A 30 -0.30 -20.23 3.16
C SER A 30 1.15 -19.78 3.10
N ARG A 31 1.95 -20.07 4.13
CA ARG A 31 3.39 -19.74 4.16
C ARG A 31 4.18 -20.50 3.10
N ARG A 32 3.91 -21.79 2.91
CA ARG A 32 4.54 -22.58 1.82
C ARG A 32 4.17 -22.02 0.45
N ARG A 33 2.92 -21.63 0.25
CA ARG A 33 2.46 -21.01 -1.00
C ARG A 33 3.19 -19.70 -1.25
N GLN A 34 3.30 -18.83 -0.25
CA GLN A 34 4.05 -17.57 -0.37
C GLN A 34 5.52 -17.80 -0.71
N ALA A 35 6.17 -18.75 -0.03
CA ALA A 35 7.57 -19.11 -0.27
C ALA A 35 7.79 -19.80 -1.64
N SER A 36 6.74 -20.35 -2.27
CA SER A 36 6.85 -21.03 -3.56
C SER A 36 6.98 -20.07 -4.76
N TRP A 37 6.67 -18.78 -4.58
CA TRP A 37 6.80 -17.81 -5.66
C TRP A 37 8.24 -17.36 -5.86
N ASP A 38 8.58 -17.09 -7.10
CA ASP A 38 9.84 -16.45 -7.47
C ASP A 38 9.86 -14.99 -6.96
N ALA A 39 10.80 -14.67 -6.07
CA ALA A 39 10.99 -13.33 -5.51
C ALA A 39 11.33 -12.29 -6.57
N SER A 40 12.02 -12.70 -7.64
CA SER A 40 12.46 -11.80 -8.71
C SER A 40 11.34 -11.47 -9.71
N ARG A 41 10.15 -12.06 -9.53
CA ARG A 41 8.98 -11.82 -10.38
C ARG A 41 7.92 -11.00 -9.64
N PRO A 42 7.31 -9.99 -10.30
CA PRO A 42 6.21 -9.24 -9.71
C PRO A 42 4.98 -10.13 -9.55
N ALA A 43 4.09 -9.78 -8.63
CA ALA A 43 2.84 -10.49 -8.39
C ALA A 43 2.00 -10.51 -9.67
N THR A 44 1.81 -9.34 -10.29
CA THR A 44 1.21 -9.21 -11.61
C THR A 44 1.57 -7.86 -12.24
N VAL A 45 1.47 -7.80 -13.57
CA VAL A 45 1.70 -6.60 -14.38
C VAL A 45 0.73 -6.61 -15.55
N TYR A 46 0.00 -5.52 -15.74
CA TYR A 46 -1.01 -5.36 -16.79
C TYR A 46 -1.29 -3.88 -17.07
N THR A 47 -2.01 -3.57 -18.15
CA THR A 47 -2.43 -2.20 -18.49
C THR A 47 -3.93 -2.01 -18.29
N THR A 48 -4.33 -0.79 -17.94
CA THR A 48 -5.74 -0.40 -17.77
C THR A 48 -5.97 0.98 -18.38
N PRO A 49 -7.15 1.26 -18.96
CA PRO A 49 -7.55 2.64 -19.25
C PRO A 49 -7.67 3.44 -17.94
N GLU A 50 -7.22 4.69 -17.95
CA GLU A 50 -7.25 5.61 -16.81
C GLU A 50 -7.36 7.06 -17.30
N MET A 51 -7.44 8.02 -16.39
CA MET A 51 -7.40 9.45 -16.67
C MET A 51 -6.15 10.08 -16.05
N LEU A 52 -5.43 10.87 -16.83
CA LEU A 52 -4.38 11.75 -16.32
C LEU A 52 -4.98 12.87 -15.44
N PRO A 53 -4.16 13.56 -14.65
CA PRO A 53 -4.64 14.62 -13.76
C PRO A 53 -5.36 15.79 -14.43
N ASP A 54 -5.09 16.04 -15.71
CA ASP A 54 -5.75 17.05 -16.54
C ASP A 54 -7.07 16.55 -17.16
N GLY A 55 -7.45 15.30 -16.90
CA GLY A 55 -8.63 14.64 -17.46
C GLY A 55 -8.40 13.96 -18.80
N THR A 56 -7.19 13.97 -19.35
CA THR A 56 -6.86 13.30 -20.60
C THR A 56 -6.92 11.77 -20.42
N PRO A 57 -7.70 11.03 -21.24
CA PRO A 57 -7.68 9.57 -21.20
C PRO A 57 -6.29 9.02 -21.54
N CYS A 58 -5.84 8.02 -20.79
CA CYS A 58 -4.53 7.40 -21.00
C CYS A 58 -4.54 5.89 -20.76
N SER A 59 -3.46 5.24 -21.19
CA SER A 59 -3.13 3.88 -20.76
C SER A 59 -2.21 3.94 -19.54
N ALA A 60 -2.57 3.20 -18.48
CA ALA A 60 -1.80 3.10 -17.26
C ALA A 60 -1.25 1.68 -17.07
N ALA A 61 0.05 1.55 -16.83
CA ALA A 61 0.65 0.32 -16.33
C ALA A 61 0.30 0.15 -14.85
N THR A 62 -0.20 -1.02 -14.48
CA THR A 62 -0.34 -1.45 -13.08
C THR A 62 0.75 -2.48 -12.79
N VAL A 63 1.64 -2.14 -11.86
CA VAL A 63 2.75 -2.97 -11.42
C VAL A 63 2.52 -3.36 -9.96
N ILE A 64 2.23 -4.63 -9.71
CA ILE A 64 2.05 -5.16 -8.35
C ILE A 64 3.29 -5.97 -8.00
N LEU A 65 4.08 -5.44 -7.06
CA LEU A 65 5.34 -6.02 -6.62
C LEU A 65 5.12 -7.00 -5.46
N ARG A 66 5.88 -8.08 -5.45
CA ARG A 66 6.03 -8.94 -4.27
C ARG A 66 7.02 -8.31 -3.32
N THR A 67 6.55 -7.88 -2.16
CA THR A 67 7.38 -7.25 -1.12
C THR A 67 7.19 -7.99 0.21
N LYS A 68 7.82 -7.50 1.28
CA LYS A 68 7.55 -7.97 2.66
C LYS A 68 6.17 -7.57 3.19
N GLY A 69 5.40 -6.83 2.40
CA GLY A 69 4.10 -6.29 2.75
C GLY A 69 4.18 -5.12 3.72
N CYS A 70 3.01 -4.58 4.03
CA CYS A 70 2.86 -3.45 4.91
C CYS A 70 3.38 -3.71 6.34
N HIS A 71 4.06 -2.75 6.96
CA HIS A 71 4.48 -2.80 8.36
C HIS A 71 3.30 -3.04 9.33
N TRP A 72 2.11 -2.52 9.02
CA TRP A 72 0.92 -2.81 9.83
C TRP A 72 0.54 -4.30 9.79
N TRP A 73 0.80 -4.98 8.66
CA TRP A 73 0.61 -6.42 8.55
C TRP A 73 1.58 -7.23 9.40
N TRP A 74 2.77 -6.70 9.73
CA TRP A 74 3.73 -7.46 10.56
C TRP A 74 3.25 -7.62 12.01
N SER A 75 2.49 -6.65 12.52
CA SER A 75 1.97 -6.66 13.91
C SER A 75 0.46 -6.91 14.00
N SER A 76 -0.31 -6.50 13.00
CA SER A 76 -1.77 -6.68 12.91
C SER A 76 -2.18 -6.83 11.44
N GLY A 77 -3.23 -6.16 10.96
CA GLY A 77 -3.64 -6.20 9.56
C GLY A 77 -5.05 -5.66 9.35
N CYS A 78 -5.31 -5.00 8.22
CA CYS A 78 -6.66 -4.55 7.89
C CYS A 78 -7.56 -5.77 7.62
N THR A 79 -8.81 -5.73 8.10
CA THR A 79 -9.75 -6.86 8.07
C THR A 79 -9.99 -7.43 6.66
N PHE A 80 -9.95 -6.59 5.62
CA PHE A 80 -10.30 -6.99 4.25
C PHE A 80 -9.09 -7.13 3.32
N CYS A 81 -7.89 -6.75 3.76
CA CYS A 81 -6.76 -6.54 2.85
C CYS A 81 -6.29 -7.88 2.28
N GLY A 82 -6.46 -8.12 0.98
CA GLY A 82 -6.01 -9.36 0.33
C GLY A 82 -4.52 -9.39 -0.02
N TYR A 83 -3.84 -8.23 -0.01
CA TYR A 83 -2.48 -8.06 -0.53
C TYR A 83 -1.41 -8.87 0.22
N PHE A 84 -1.67 -9.28 1.46
CA PHE A 84 -0.78 -10.20 2.19
C PHE A 84 -0.65 -11.56 1.50
N ASN A 85 -1.61 -11.94 0.64
CA ASN A 85 -1.53 -13.17 -0.14
C ASN A 85 -0.54 -13.06 -1.29
N ASP A 86 0.11 -11.92 -1.54
CA ASP A 86 1.11 -11.75 -2.59
C ASP A 86 2.46 -11.27 -2.02
N THR A 87 2.65 -11.34 -0.70
CA THR A 87 3.89 -10.94 -0.01
C THR A 87 4.85 -12.11 0.17
N ARG A 88 6.14 -11.79 0.35
CA ARG A 88 7.19 -12.73 0.65
C ARG A 88 8.23 -12.08 1.57
N ASP A 89 8.57 -12.75 2.67
CA ASP A 89 9.33 -12.16 3.79
C ASP A 89 10.83 -11.95 3.50
N ASP A 90 11.40 -12.74 2.61
CA ASP A 90 12.83 -12.76 2.25
C ASP A 90 13.13 -12.02 0.92
N VAL A 91 12.20 -11.20 0.42
CA VAL A 91 12.43 -10.33 -0.73
C VAL A 91 13.58 -9.37 -0.42
N THR A 92 14.59 -9.36 -1.28
CA THR A 92 15.74 -8.46 -1.22
C THR A 92 15.55 -7.24 -2.11
N GLU A 93 16.44 -6.24 -1.98
CA GLU A 93 16.45 -5.12 -2.93
C GLU A 93 16.70 -5.61 -4.37
N ALA A 94 17.64 -6.53 -4.57
CA ALA A 94 17.94 -7.09 -5.89
C ALA A 94 16.72 -7.77 -6.54
N ASP A 95 15.89 -8.43 -5.74
CA ASP A 95 14.61 -8.98 -6.20
C ASP A 95 13.67 -7.89 -6.67
N LEU A 96 13.49 -6.82 -5.89
CA LEU A 96 12.64 -5.68 -6.28
C LEU A 96 13.14 -5.03 -7.58
N GLN A 97 14.46 -4.86 -7.72
CA GLN A 97 15.07 -4.36 -8.95
C GLN A 97 14.71 -5.27 -10.14
N ALA A 98 14.87 -6.59 -9.99
CA ALA A 98 14.53 -7.57 -11.03
C ALA A 98 13.02 -7.57 -11.35
N GLN A 99 12.16 -7.39 -10.35
CA GLN A 99 10.71 -7.28 -10.56
C GLN A 99 10.34 -6.06 -11.38
N TRP A 100 10.97 -4.91 -11.11
CA TRP A 100 10.78 -3.68 -11.86
C TRP A 100 11.27 -3.82 -13.31
N ASP A 101 12.47 -4.38 -13.49
CA ASP A 101 13.04 -4.67 -14.81
C ASP A 101 12.14 -5.60 -15.63
N TRP A 102 11.63 -6.66 -15.00
CA TRP A 102 10.68 -7.55 -15.67
C TRP A 102 9.37 -6.85 -16.05
N SER A 103 8.88 -5.98 -15.17
CA SER A 103 7.64 -5.22 -15.41
C SER A 103 7.79 -4.27 -16.59
N ALA A 104 8.90 -3.53 -16.64
CA ALA A 104 9.26 -2.67 -17.75
C ALA A 104 9.39 -3.48 -19.04
N ALA A 105 10.16 -4.58 -19.03
CA ALA A 105 10.35 -5.42 -20.21
C ALA A 105 9.03 -6.00 -20.75
N LYS A 106 8.15 -6.48 -19.87
CA LYS A 106 6.82 -7.00 -20.25
C LYS A 106 5.93 -5.95 -20.89
N LEU A 107 6.09 -4.67 -20.51
CA LEU A 107 5.31 -3.55 -21.01
C LEU A 107 6.13 -2.64 -21.93
N ASN A 108 7.02 -3.21 -22.74
CA ASN A 108 7.78 -2.50 -23.77
C ASN A 108 8.55 -1.27 -23.23
N GLY A 109 9.19 -1.42 -22.08
CA GLY A 109 9.91 -0.34 -21.39
C GLY A 109 8.99 0.80 -20.91
N PHE A 110 7.70 0.54 -20.73
CA PHE A 110 6.64 1.52 -20.47
C PHE A 110 6.41 2.53 -21.61
N ALA A 111 6.90 2.26 -22.82
CA ALA A 111 6.78 3.20 -23.95
C ALA A 111 5.33 3.46 -24.39
N ASP A 112 4.43 2.49 -24.16
CA ASP A 112 3.04 2.52 -24.62
C ASP A 112 2.05 3.02 -23.56
N VAL A 113 2.53 3.49 -22.41
CA VAL A 113 1.71 4.01 -21.30
C VAL A 113 2.11 5.43 -20.94
N GLN A 114 1.19 6.18 -20.33
CA GLN A 114 1.45 7.55 -19.86
C GLN A 114 1.45 7.62 -18.33
N MET A 115 1.07 6.53 -17.66
CA MET A 115 0.95 6.44 -16.21
C MET A 115 1.48 5.09 -15.73
N VAL A 116 2.13 5.08 -14.56
CA VAL A 116 2.50 3.86 -13.86
C VAL A 116 1.94 3.90 -12.43
N LYS A 117 1.20 2.86 -12.06
CA LYS A 117 0.65 2.64 -10.72
C LYS A 117 1.45 1.53 -10.05
N VAL A 118 2.14 1.86 -8.96
CA VAL A 118 3.00 0.91 -8.24
C VAL A 118 2.34 0.51 -6.93
N TYR A 119 2.02 -0.78 -6.83
CA TYR A 119 1.45 -1.42 -5.66
C TYR A 119 2.51 -2.28 -4.99
N THR A 120 2.80 -1.99 -3.73
CA THR A 120 3.83 -2.69 -2.94
C THR A 120 3.24 -3.56 -1.84
N SER A 121 1.93 -3.82 -1.86
CA SER A 121 1.22 -4.46 -0.74
C SER A 121 1.42 -3.70 0.59
N GLY A 122 1.64 -2.39 0.49
CA GLY A 122 2.17 -1.53 1.54
C GLY A 122 2.30 -0.07 1.07
N SER A 123 3.42 0.56 1.41
CA SER A 123 3.71 1.96 1.06
C SER A 123 5.05 2.04 0.35
N LEU A 124 5.10 2.64 -0.84
CA LEU A 124 6.37 2.75 -1.57
C LEU A 124 7.40 3.56 -0.76
N LEU A 125 6.96 4.65 -0.12
CA LEU A 125 7.83 5.57 0.62
C LEU A 125 8.11 5.15 2.07
N GLU A 126 7.88 3.88 2.43
CA GLU A 126 8.16 3.38 3.78
C GLU A 126 9.47 2.60 3.81
N ASP A 127 10.50 3.18 4.43
CA ASP A 127 11.88 2.65 4.43
C ASP A 127 12.01 1.27 5.10
N ARG A 128 11.09 0.95 6.02
CA ARG A 128 11.03 -0.38 6.63
C ARG A 128 10.56 -1.43 5.62
N GLU A 129 9.63 -1.06 4.74
CA GLU A 129 8.97 -1.95 3.79
C GLU A 129 9.78 -2.07 2.48
N ILE A 130 10.29 -0.94 1.99
CA ILE A 130 10.92 -0.80 0.68
C ILE A 130 12.29 -0.13 0.82
N PRO A 131 13.38 -0.75 0.34
CA PRO A 131 14.72 -0.14 0.34
C PRO A 131 14.75 1.20 -0.39
N VAL A 132 15.41 2.20 0.19
CA VAL A 132 15.47 3.58 -0.34
C VAL A 132 16.01 3.62 -1.78
N GLY A 133 17.01 2.80 -2.11
CA GLY A 133 17.55 2.72 -3.48
C GLY A 133 16.51 2.29 -4.52
N PHE A 134 15.60 1.38 -4.15
CA PHE A 134 14.48 0.99 -5.00
C PHE A 134 13.42 2.10 -5.11
N GLN A 135 13.09 2.76 -4.00
CA GLN A 135 12.17 3.91 -4.02
C GLN A 135 12.66 5.01 -4.98
N GLU A 136 13.94 5.36 -4.86
CA GLU A 136 14.61 6.37 -5.67
C GLU A 136 14.57 6.00 -7.15
N ARG A 137 14.84 4.73 -7.49
CA ARG A 137 14.77 4.24 -8.86
C ARG A 137 13.38 4.41 -9.47
N VAL A 138 12.32 3.99 -8.77
CA VAL A 138 10.94 4.11 -9.26
C VAL A 138 10.56 5.58 -9.48
N LEU A 139 10.88 6.45 -8.51
CA LEU A 139 10.62 7.88 -8.59
C LEU A 139 11.33 8.50 -9.82
N ARG A 140 12.64 8.27 -9.93
CA ARG A 140 13.50 8.83 -10.98
C ARG A 140 13.10 8.34 -12.37
N GLU A 141 12.97 7.02 -12.57
CA GLU A 141 12.68 6.49 -13.91
C GLU A 141 11.32 6.96 -14.41
N CYS A 142 10.31 7.09 -13.54
CA CYS A 142 9.02 7.64 -13.95
C CYS A 142 9.12 9.13 -14.31
N ALA A 143 9.88 9.91 -13.54
CA ALA A 143 10.12 11.33 -13.82
C ALA A 143 10.86 11.54 -15.15
N GLU A 144 11.98 10.85 -15.36
CA GLU A 144 12.81 10.94 -16.56
C GLU A 144 12.06 10.53 -17.84
N ARG A 145 11.10 9.60 -17.71
CA ARG A 145 10.26 9.13 -18.82
C ARG A 145 8.99 9.95 -19.01
N GLY A 146 8.72 10.94 -18.16
CA GLY A 146 7.48 11.73 -18.21
C GLY A 146 6.22 10.91 -17.90
N LEU A 147 6.35 9.80 -17.16
CA LEU A 147 5.24 8.94 -16.76
C LEU A 147 4.59 9.50 -15.50
N HIS A 148 3.27 9.67 -15.51
CA HIS A 148 2.55 10.03 -14.30
C HIS A 148 2.60 8.86 -13.30
N LEU A 149 3.30 9.05 -12.19
CA LEU A 149 3.47 8.02 -11.18
C LEU A 149 2.34 8.09 -10.15
N ILE A 150 1.74 6.94 -9.84
CA ILE A 150 0.86 6.75 -8.68
C ILE A 150 1.49 5.72 -7.75
N VAL A 151 1.67 6.08 -6.49
CA VAL A 151 2.22 5.19 -5.46
C VAL A 151 1.22 5.03 -4.32
N GLU A 152 1.20 3.85 -3.71
CA GLU A 152 0.40 3.63 -2.51
C GLU A 152 1.13 4.04 -1.23
N SER A 153 0.34 4.43 -0.23
CA SER A 153 0.85 4.83 1.07
C SER A 153 -0.17 4.68 2.18
N ARG A 154 0.33 4.40 3.37
CA ARG A 154 -0.33 4.72 4.64
C ARG A 154 -0.07 6.18 5.05
N THR A 155 -0.48 6.58 6.24
CA THR A 155 -0.37 7.98 6.68
C THR A 155 0.97 8.29 7.38
N GLU A 156 1.63 7.25 7.89
CA GLU A 156 2.73 7.36 8.85
C GLU A 156 4.04 7.84 8.22
N GLN A 157 4.32 7.41 6.99
CA GLN A 157 5.52 7.72 6.22
C GLN A 157 5.38 8.99 5.35
N LEU A 158 4.20 9.63 5.36
CA LEU A 158 3.95 10.89 4.64
C LEU A 158 4.36 12.10 5.48
N THR A 159 5.61 12.08 5.95
CA THR A 159 6.23 13.19 6.69
C THR A 159 6.71 14.27 5.71
N GLN A 160 6.79 15.53 6.17
CA GLN A 160 7.32 16.63 5.36
C GLN A 160 8.74 16.33 4.84
N GLU A 161 9.60 15.75 5.69
CA GLU A 161 10.97 15.35 5.32
C GLU A 161 10.99 14.31 4.20
N LYS A 162 10.20 13.24 4.32
CA LYS A 162 10.17 12.17 3.32
C LYS A 162 9.61 12.66 1.99
N LEU A 163 8.57 13.50 2.04
CA LEU A 163 7.99 14.10 0.84
C LEU A 163 8.94 15.10 0.19
N ALA A 164 9.62 15.95 0.96
CA ALA A 164 10.63 16.87 0.44
C ALA A 164 11.71 16.09 -0.32
N TRP A 165 12.27 15.03 0.29
CA TRP A 165 13.21 14.13 -0.39
C TRP A 165 12.62 13.55 -1.69
N ALA A 166 11.42 12.96 -1.65
CA ALA A 166 10.82 12.34 -2.82
C ALA A 166 10.59 13.34 -3.96
N THR A 167 10.16 14.57 -3.63
CA THR A 167 9.94 15.65 -4.62
C THR A 167 11.20 16.19 -5.25
N THR A 168 12.38 16.04 -4.62
CA THR A 168 13.66 16.36 -5.27
C THR A 168 13.98 15.41 -6.44
N ILE A 169 13.42 14.19 -6.42
CA ILE A 169 13.65 13.15 -7.42
C ILE A 169 12.53 13.15 -8.46
N ASN A 170 11.28 13.17 -8.00
CA ASN A 170 10.10 13.26 -8.86
C ASN A 170 9.18 14.37 -8.31
N PRO A 171 9.13 15.55 -8.96
CA PRO A 171 8.38 16.69 -8.45
C PRO A 171 6.87 16.54 -8.62
N ASP A 172 6.39 15.59 -9.42
CA ASP A 172 4.98 15.45 -9.73
C ASP A 172 4.52 13.98 -9.81
N PHE A 173 3.97 13.50 -8.70
CA PHE A 173 3.32 12.19 -8.60
C PHE A 173 2.06 12.24 -7.73
N THR A 174 1.26 11.19 -7.79
CA THR A 174 0.05 11.03 -6.97
C THR A 174 0.28 10.00 -5.88
N VAL A 175 -0.14 10.32 -4.66
CA VAL A 175 -0.11 9.38 -3.54
C VAL A 175 -1.52 8.88 -3.27
N ALA A 176 -1.71 7.57 -3.40
CA ALA A 176 -2.94 6.88 -3.09
C ALA A 176 -2.94 6.37 -1.64
N ILE A 177 -3.89 6.84 -0.84
CA ILE A 177 -4.06 6.46 0.56
C ILE A 177 -5.32 5.62 0.71
N GLY A 178 -5.18 4.41 1.26
CA GLY A 178 -6.31 3.58 1.65
C GLY A 178 -6.97 4.12 2.93
N LEU A 179 -7.88 5.10 2.79
CA LEU A 179 -8.64 5.66 3.91
C LEU A 179 -9.77 4.74 4.33
N GLU A 180 -10.55 4.23 3.38
CA GLU A 180 -11.74 3.36 3.51
C GLU A 180 -12.96 4.02 4.16
N ALA A 181 -12.78 4.76 5.26
CA ALA A 181 -13.85 5.47 5.95
C ALA A 181 -13.31 6.75 6.61
N TYR A 182 -14.13 7.81 6.65
CA TYR A 182 -13.80 9.03 7.38
C TYR A 182 -14.46 9.03 8.78
N ASP A 183 -14.19 7.98 9.54
CA ASP A 183 -14.76 7.74 10.88
C ASP A 183 -13.80 6.87 11.70
N ASP A 184 -13.35 7.36 12.85
CA ASP A 184 -12.35 6.66 13.68
C ASP A 184 -12.86 5.33 14.27
N GLU A 185 -14.15 5.21 14.56
CA GLU A 185 -14.73 3.95 15.06
C GLU A 185 -14.78 2.90 13.94
N VAL A 186 -15.16 3.31 12.74
CA VAL A 186 -15.15 2.44 11.55
C VAL A 186 -13.72 2.00 11.22
N LEU A 187 -12.79 2.95 11.15
CA LEU A 187 -11.38 2.66 10.88
C LEU A 187 -10.80 1.68 11.89
N ARG A 188 -11.08 1.89 13.17
CA ARG A 188 -10.51 1.08 14.26
C ARG A 188 -11.16 -0.29 14.38
N PHE A 189 -12.49 -0.38 14.39
CA PHE A 189 -13.20 -1.60 14.80
C PHE A 189 -13.73 -2.44 13.62
N HIS A 190 -13.95 -1.84 12.46
CA HIS A 190 -14.47 -2.54 11.30
C HIS A 190 -13.32 -2.86 10.33
N VAL A 191 -12.56 -1.84 9.99
CA VAL A 191 -11.46 -1.93 9.02
C VAL A 191 -10.15 -2.41 9.66
N ASN A 192 -9.93 -2.13 10.95
CA ASN A 192 -8.68 -2.35 11.68
C ASN A 192 -7.47 -1.63 11.06
N LYS A 193 -7.62 -0.33 10.80
CA LYS A 193 -6.50 0.53 10.42
C LYS A 193 -5.66 0.86 11.65
N GLY A 194 -4.35 1.00 11.42
CA GLY A 194 -3.40 1.43 12.45
C GLY A 194 -3.22 2.95 12.54
N PHE A 195 -4.10 3.73 11.90
CA PHE A 195 -4.10 5.19 11.93
C PHE A 195 -5.52 5.74 12.12
N SER A 196 -5.63 7.02 12.49
CA SER A 196 -6.89 7.76 12.67
C SER A 196 -7.15 8.76 11.55
N VAL A 197 -8.36 9.31 11.50
CA VAL A 197 -8.74 10.43 10.63
C VAL A 197 -7.79 11.61 10.79
N ARG A 198 -7.40 11.95 12.03
CA ARG A 198 -6.42 13.01 12.29
C ARG A 198 -5.06 12.74 11.61
N SER A 199 -4.60 11.49 11.59
CA SER A 199 -3.36 11.13 10.89
C SER A 199 -3.51 11.23 9.37
N TYR A 200 -4.69 10.89 8.84
CA TYR A 200 -5.02 11.10 7.43
C TYR A 200 -5.02 12.59 7.07
N ASP A 201 -5.69 13.44 7.85
CA ASP A 201 -5.74 14.88 7.59
C ASP A 201 -4.34 15.51 7.59
N ARG A 202 -3.48 15.11 8.53
CA ARG A 202 -2.07 15.53 8.56
C ARG A 202 -1.32 15.08 7.30
N ALA A 203 -1.49 13.83 6.88
CA ALA A 203 -0.86 13.32 5.67
C ALA A 203 -1.31 14.08 4.42
N VAL A 204 -2.60 14.37 4.30
CA VAL A 204 -3.16 15.18 3.21
C VAL A 204 -2.60 16.61 3.22
N ALA A 205 -2.49 17.24 4.40
CA ALA A 205 -1.90 18.56 4.52
C ALA A 205 -0.43 18.58 4.05
N ASN A 206 0.37 17.61 4.49
CA ASN A 206 1.77 17.47 4.07
C ASN A 206 1.91 17.23 2.57
N LEU A 207 1.04 16.38 1.98
CA LEU A 207 1.04 16.14 0.53
C LEU A 207 0.71 17.41 -0.26
N LYS A 208 -0.28 18.19 0.19
CA LYS A 208 -0.64 19.47 -0.44
C LYS A 208 0.49 20.49 -0.34
N GLU A 209 1.14 20.58 0.82
CA GLU A 209 2.29 21.46 1.03
C GLU A 209 3.46 21.08 0.10
N ALA A 210 3.68 19.79 -0.13
CA ALA A 210 4.66 19.27 -1.09
C ALA A 210 4.23 19.40 -2.56
N GLY A 211 3.05 19.98 -2.85
CA GLY A 211 2.52 20.12 -4.22
C GLY A 211 2.05 18.81 -4.86
N LEU A 212 1.87 17.75 -4.07
CA LEU A 212 1.50 16.42 -4.55
C LEU A 212 -0.01 16.20 -4.52
N ARG A 213 -0.49 15.38 -5.46
CA ARG A 213 -1.89 14.98 -5.52
C ARG A 213 -2.19 13.85 -4.55
N VAL A 214 -3.40 13.85 -4.02
CA VAL A 214 -3.91 12.78 -3.16
C VAL A 214 -5.03 12.04 -3.86
N LYS A 215 -4.94 10.71 -3.87
CA LYS A 215 -6.04 9.80 -4.21
C LYS A 215 -6.45 9.07 -2.94
N ALA A 216 -7.73 9.04 -2.61
CA ALA A 216 -8.23 8.30 -1.45
C ALA A 216 -9.03 7.09 -1.91
N TYR A 217 -8.71 5.90 -1.42
CA TYR A 217 -9.60 4.76 -1.54
C TYR A 217 -10.63 4.81 -0.43
N LEU A 218 -11.90 4.66 -0.82
CA LEU A 218 -13.05 4.64 0.09
C LEU A 218 -13.75 3.30 -0.08
N MET A 219 -14.28 2.78 1.03
CA MET A 219 -15.00 1.53 1.07
C MET A 219 -16.45 1.79 1.39
N PHE A 220 -17.32 1.54 0.43
CA PHE A 220 -18.76 1.52 0.68
C PHE A 220 -19.11 0.23 1.40
N LYS A 221 -19.75 0.36 2.58
CA LYS A 221 -20.13 -0.73 3.48
C LYS A 221 -18.91 -1.55 4.00
N PRO A 222 -18.11 -0.99 4.92
CA PRO A 222 -17.03 -1.71 5.59
C PRO A 222 -17.48 -3.00 6.29
N PRO A 223 -16.56 -3.97 6.53
CA PRO A 223 -16.89 -5.23 7.17
C PRO A 223 -17.63 -5.02 8.50
N PHE A 224 -18.63 -5.87 8.78
CA PHE A 224 -19.44 -5.83 10.00
C PHE A 224 -20.39 -4.62 10.15
N MET A 225 -20.61 -3.85 9.09
CA MET A 225 -21.65 -2.81 9.03
C MET A 225 -22.88 -3.28 8.24
N SER A 226 -24.09 -2.99 8.74
CA SER A 226 -25.37 -3.36 8.11
C SER A 226 -25.86 -2.31 7.12
#